data_AF-A0A2L0HVJ1-F1
#
_entry.id   AF-A0A2L0HVJ1-F1
#
_cell.length_a   1.000
_cell.length_b   1.000
_cell.length_c   1.000
_cell.angle_alpha   90.00
_cell.angle_beta   90.00
_cell.angle_gamma   90.00
#
_symmetry.space_group_name_H-M   'P 1'
#
loop_
_entity.id
_entity.type
_entity.pdbx_description
1 polymer ?
#
loop_
_entity_poly.entity_id
_entity_poly.type
_entity_poly.pdbx_seq_one_letter_code
_entity_poly.pdbx_strand_id
1 'polypeptide(L)'
;MMKAFFLNLTRIIEANPKIYISIIVGIAGCCMLFVAEAVHVQKIVELLNTRDQAILRTAIEPIANKYTVARSLLLVFSFIWSGYEYLVTKKKLGLSS
;
A
#
# COMPACT_ATOMS: atom_id res chain seq x y z
N MET A 1 10.44 -21.24 20.86
CA MET A 1 10.92 -20.36 19.77
C MET A 1 9.81 -19.42 19.27
N MET A 2 8.68 -19.93 18.76
CA MET A 2 7.55 -19.12 18.26
C MET A 2 6.96 -18.15 19.31
N LYS A 3 6.77 -18.63 20.56
CA LYS A 3 6.23 -17.80 21.65
C LYS A 3 7.12 -16.60 21.99
N ALA A 4 8.43 -16.78 21.97
CA ALA A 4 9.40 -15.70 22.20
C ALA A 4 9.42 -14.70 21.03
N PHE A 5 9.25 -15.18 19.79
CA PHE A 5 9.11 -14.33 18.63
C PHE A 5 7.88 -13.43 18.72
N PHE A 6 6.69 -14.00 19.01
CA PHE A 6 5.46 -13.21 19.17
C PHE A 6 5.57 -12.21 20.32
N LEU A 7 6.14 -12.60 21.46
CA LEU A 7 6.30 -11.69 22.61
C LEU A 7 7.22 -10.51 22.28
N ASN A 8 8.34 -10.78 21.58
CA ASN A 8 9.26 -9.73 21.14
C ASN A 8 8.64 -8.84 20.06
N LEU A 9 7.90 -9.41 19.12
CA LEU A 9 7.18 -8.68 18.08
C LEU A 9 6.14 -7.73 18.70
N THR A 10 5.30 -8.23 19.61
CA THR A 10 4.31 -7.41 20.32
C THR A 10 4.99 -6.26 21.07
N ARG A 11 6.06 -6.55 21.82
CA ARG A 11 6.82 -5.52 22.56
C ARG A 11 7.43 -4.46 21.65
N ILE A 12 7.90 -4.84 20.45
CA ILE A 12 8.44 -3.90 19.46
C ILE A 12 7.33 -3.03 18.87
N ILE A 13 6.18 -3.62 18.54
CA ILE A 13 5.03 -2.89 17.98
C ILE A 13 4.45 -1.91 19.01
N GLU A 14 4.30 -2.33 20.26
CA GLU A 14 3.85 -1.47 21.37
C GLU A 14 4.81 -0.31 21.62
N ALA A 15 6.12 -0.53 21.47
CA ALA A 15 7.14 0.50 21.65
C ALA A 15 7.21 1.51 20.50
N ASN A 16 6.74 1.14 19.29
CA ASN A 16 6.79 2.03 18.14
C ASN A 16 5.51 1.94 17.29
N PRO A 17 4.53 2.84 17.51
CA PRO A 17 3.27 2.84 16.76
C PRO A 17 3.46 3.13 15.26
N LYS A 18 4.61 3.67 14.84
CA LYS A 18 4.89 3.93 13.41
C LYS A 18 4.92 2.65 12.57
N ILE A 19 5.25 1.51 13.18
CA ILE A 19 5.22 0.20 12.52
C ILE A 19 3.80 -0.12 12.04
N TYR A 20 2.78 0.15 12.86
CA TYR A 20 1.38 -0.05 12.48
C TYR A 20 0.86 1.05 11.56
N ILE A 21 1.21 2.31 11.84
CA ILE A 21 0.79 3.46 11.02
C ILE A 21 1.26 3.31 9.57
N SER A 22 2.51 2.90 9.34
CA SER A 22 3.02 2.66 7.98
C SER A 22 2.19 1.65 7.19
N ILE A 23 1.71 0.58 7.84
CA ILE A 23 0.83 -0.40 7.21
C ILE A 23 -0.54 0.22 6.91
N ILE A 24 -1.13 0.96 7.86
CA ILE A 24 -2.41 1.67 7.64
C ILE A 24 -2.29 2.64 6.45
N VAL A 25 -1.21 3.42 6.38
CA VAL A 25 -0.98 4.37 5.28
C VAL A 25 -0.94 3.64 3.94
N GLY A 26 -0.27 2.49 3.87
CA GLY A 26 -0.25 1.65 2.66
C GLY A 26 -1.64 1.18 2.23
N ILE A 27 -2.45 0.68 3.18
CA ILE A 27 -3.81 0.20 2.90
C ILE A 27 -4.73 1.35 2.52
N ALA A 28 -4.81 2.39 3.34
CA ALA A 28 -5.68 3.54 3.13
C ALA A 28 -5.33 4.28 1.83
N GLY A 29 -4.04 4.46 1.54
CA GLY A 29 -3.60 5.05 0.28
C GLY A 29 -3.91 4.17 -0.92
N CYS A 30 -3.81 2.84 -0.82
CA CYS A 30 -4.29 1.94 -1.88
C CYS A 30 -5.78 2.10 -2.14
N CYS A 31 -6.60 2.20 -1.09
CA CYS A 31 -8.04 2.44 -1.21
C CYS A 31 -8.32 3.78 -1.91
N MET A 32 -7.62 4.86 -1.55
CA MET A 32 -7.75 6.16 -2.21
C MET A 32 -7.36 6.09 -3.69
N LEU A 33 -6.28 5.37 -4.03
CA LEU A 33 -5.87 5.15 -5.42
C LEU A 33 -6.93 4.39 -6.22
N PHE A 34 -7.60 3.40 -5.63
CA PHE A 34 -8.72 2.70 -6.27
C PHE A 34 -9.90 3.63 -6.56
N VAL A 35 -10.26 4.49 -5.61
CA VAL A 35 -11.34 5.48 -5.82
C VAL A 35 -10.96 6.45 -6.93
N ALA A 36 -9.72 6.95 -6.93
CA ALA A 36 -9.24 7.86 -7.96
C ALA A 36 -9.19 7.20 -9.35
N GLU A 37 -8.82 5.93 -9.44
CA GLU A 37 -8.87 5.13 -10.67
C GLU A 37 -10.30 5.07 -11.21
N ALA A 38 -11.28 4.74 -10.36
CA ALA A 38 -12.69 4.67 -10.76
C ALA A 38 -13.21 6.01 -11.31
N VAL A 39 -12.88 7.13 -10.65
CA VAL A 39 -13.27 8.47 -11.10
C VAL A 39 -12.63 8.81 -12.46
N HIS A 40 -11.37 8.47 -12.68
CA HIS A 40 -10.73 8.70 -13.98
C HIS A 40 -11.32 7.83 -15.09
N VAL A 41 -11.61 6.56 -14.80
CA VAL A 41 -12.27 5.67 -15.77
C VAL A 41 -13.64 6.22 -16.15
N GLN A 42 -14.43 6.69 -15.19
CA GLN A 42 -15.72 7.32 -15.47
C GLN A 42 -15.59 8.54 -16.39
N LYS A 43 -14.64 9.44 -16.12
CA LYS A 43 -14.38 10.59 -17.00
C LYS A 43 -13.99 10.18 -18.42
N ILE A 44 -13.16 9.16 -18.58
CA ILE A 44 -12.77 8.63 -19.90
C ILE A 44 -14.01 8.09 -20.64
N VAL A 45 -14.86 7.33 -19.96
CA VAL A 45 -16.10 6.79 -20.54
C VAL A 45 -17.03 7.92 -21.00
N GLU A 46 -17.21 8.95 -20.17
CA GLU A 46 -18.02 10.14 -20.51
C GLU A 46 -17.44 10.92 -21.70
N LEU A 47 -16.11 11.11 -21.74
CA LEU A 47 -15.43 11.86 -22.78
C LEU A 47 -15.47 11.17 -24.15
N LEU A 48 -15.27 9.84 -24.19
CA LEU A 48 -15.31 9.11 -25.45
C LEU A 48 -16.73 8.94 -25.99
N ASN A 49 -17.75 9.01 -25.11
CA ASN A 49 -19.17 8.91 -25.45
C ASN A 49 -19.49 7.80 -26.48
N THR A 50 -18.79 6.67 -26.34
CA THR A 50 -18.90 5.51 -27.22
C THR A 50 -19.26 4.27 -26.43
N ARG A 51 -20.02 3.37 -27.06
CA ARG A 51 -20.30 2.04 -26.49
C ARG A 51 -19.33 0.97 -26.98
N ASP A 52 -18.42 1.34 -27.87
CA ASP A 52 -17.39 0.43 -28.38
C ASP A 52 -16.42 0.04 -27.25
N GLN A 53 -16.52 -1.22 -26.84
CA GLN A 53 -15.71 -1.78 -25.76
C GLN A 53 -14.23 -1.89 -26.13
N ALA A 54 -13.89 -2.04 -27.40
CA ALA A 54 -12.49 -2.09 -27.84
C ALA A 54 -11.83 -0.72 -27.66
N ILE A 55 -12.51 0.34 -28.10
CA ILE A 55 -12.01 1.72 -27.98
C ILE A 55 -11.91 2.14 -26.49
N LEU A 56 -12.94 1.84 -25.69
CA LEU A 56 -12.92 2.12 -24.25
C LEU A 56 -11.78 1.38 -23.55
N ARG A 57 -11.59 0.09 -23.85
CA ARG A 57 -10.51 -0.70 -23.24
C ARG A 57 -9.14 -0.14 -23.58
N THR A 58 -8.88 0.19 -24.84
CA THR A 58 -7.59 0.78 -25.26
C THR A 58 -7.33 2.12 -24.57
N ALA A 59 -8.37 2.91 -24.28
CA ALA A 59 -8.23 4.17 -23.53
C ALA A 59 -8.04 3.96 -22.02
N ILE A 60 -8.67 2.94 -21.43
CA ILE A 60 -8.65 2.66 -19.97
C ILE A 60 -7.41 1.88 -19.54
N GLU A 61 -6.94 0.94 -20.35
CA GLU A 61 -5.79 0.08 -20.03
C GLU A 61 -4.52 0.85 -19.57
N PRO A 62 -4.09 1.95 -20.23
CA PRO A 62 -2.92 2.70 -19.78
C PRO A 62 -3.13 3.38 -18.42
N ILE A 63 -4.35 3.84 -18.10
CA ILE A 63 -4.62 4.47 -16.80
C ILE A 63 -4.68 3.40 -15.70
N ALA A 64 -5.33 2.26 -15.96
CA ALA A 64 -5.42 1.15 -15.02
C ALA A 64 -4.03 0.58 -14.67
N ASN A 65 -3.14 0.49 -15.66
CA ASN A 65 -1.76 0.04 -15.44
C ASN A 65 -0.99 1.01 -14.53
N LYS A 66 -1.11 2.34 -14.76
CA LYS A 66 -0.48 3.36 -13.89
C LYS A 66 -0.95 3.24 -12.45
N TYR A 67 -2.25 3.06 -12.22
CA TYR A 67 -2.80 2.89 -10.87
C TYR A 67 -2.35 1.58 -10.20
N THR A 68 -2.25 0.49 -10.96
CA THR A 68 -1.74 -0.79 -10.47
C THR A 68 -0.27 -0.70 -10.04
N VAL A 69 0.56 -0.02 -10.84
CA VAL A 69 1.96 0.27 -10.48
C VAL A 69 2.03 1.17 -9.25
N ALA A 70 1.24 2.24 -9.20
CA ALA A 70 1.21 3.16 -8.06
C ALA A 70 0.83 2.46 -6.75
N ARG A 71 -0.21 1.60 -6.77
CA ARG A 71 -0.62 0.78 -5.61
C ARG A 71 0.51 -0.17 -5.17
N SER A 72 1.16 -0.84 -6.12
CA SER A 72 2.29 -1.73 -5.83
C SER A 72 3.46 -0.99 -5.19
N LEU A 73 3.84 0.17 -5.73
CA LEU A 73 4.91 1.00 -5.18
C LEU A 73 4.58 1.48 -3.76
N LEU A 74 3.34 1.90 -3.52
CA LEU A 74 2.89 2.35 -2.21
C LEU A 74 2.95 1.21 -1.18
N LEU A 75 2.54 0.00 -1.55
CA LEU A 75 2.65 -1.18 -0.68
C LEU A 75 4.12 -1.50 -0.36
N VAL A 76 4.98 -1.56 -1.39
CA VAL A 76 6.42 -1.81 -1.19
C VAL A 76 7.04 -0.78 -0.26
N PHE A 77 6.75 0.50 -0.48
CA PHE A 77 7.21 1.57 0.39
C PHE A 77 6.74 1.40 1.83
N SER A 78 5.46 1.07 2.02
CA SER A 78 4.86 0.86 3.35
C SER A 78 5.50 -0.31 4.09
N PHE A 79 5.80 -1.41 3.39
CA PHE A 79 6.52 -2.54 3.96
C PHE A 79 7.97 -2.20 4.32
N ILE A 80 8.69 -1.49 3.45
CA ILE A 80 10.06 -1.04 3.73
C ILE A 80 10.08 -0.12 4.95
N TRP A 81 9.14 0.83 5.04
CA TRP A 81 9.01 1.71 6.21
C TRP A 81 8.76 0.88 7.47
N SER A 82 7.75 0.01 7.45
CA SER A 82 7.38 -0.81 8.61
C SER A 82 8.56 -1.67 9.08
N GLY A 83 9.27 -2.31 8.13
CA GLY A 83 10.46 -3.10 8.39
C GLY A 83 11.64 -2.27 8.94
N TYR A 84 11.84 -1.06 8.41
CA TYR A 84 12.87 -0.14 8.92
C TYR A 84 12.58 0.26 10.38
N GLU A 85 11.35 0.71 10.67
CA GLU A 85 10.93 1.07 12.03
C GLU A 85 11.02 -0.12 12.99
N TYR A 86 10.69 -1.32 12.53
CA TYR A 86 10.87 -2.56 13.29
C TYR A 86 12.34 -2.81 13.64
N LEU A 87 13.24 -2.75 12.66
CA LEU A 87 14.68 -3.00 12.88
C LEU A 87 15.32 -1.94 13.78
N VAL A 88 14.95 -0.67 13.61
CA VAL A 88 15.42 0.43 14.46
C VAL A 88 14.95 0.23 15.90
N THR A 89 13.68 -0.13 16.10
CA THR A 89 13.10 -0.33 17.44
C THR A 89 13.68 -1.56 18.10
N LYS A 90 13.87 -2.67 17.35
CA LYS A 90 14.54 -3.87 17.82
C LYS A 90 15.95 -3.57 18.36
N LYS A 91 16.74 -2.78 17.62
CA LYS A 91 18.07 -2.33 18.06
C LYS A 91 18.00 -1.48 19.33
N LYS A 92 17.06 -0.52 19.40
CA LYS A 92 16.87 0.33 20.59
C LYS A 92 16.51 -0.45 21.85
N LEU A 93 15.71 -1.51 21.70
CA LEU A 93 15.28 -2.35 22.82
C LEU A 93 16.35 -3.36 23.26
N GLY A 94 17.54 -3.38 22.64
CA GLY A 94 18.60 -4.33 22.97
C GLY A 94 18.22 -5.79 22.69
N LEU A 95 17.17 -6.01 21.89
CA LEU A 95 16.70 -7.33 21.51
C LEU A 95 17.63 -7.87 20.41
N SER A 96 18.82 -8.31 20.81
CA SER A 96 19.69 -9.14 19.97
C SER A 96 18.95 -10.42 19.58
N SER A 97 19.30 -10.95 18.42
CA SER A 97 18.89 -12.29 17.98
C SER A 97 18.99 -13.32 19.10
#